data_AF-A0A0Q4J0F2-F1
#
_entry.id   AF-A0A0Q4J0F2-F1
#
_cell.length_a   1.000
_cell.length_b   1.000
_cell.length_c   1.000
_cell.angle_alpha   90.00
_cell.angle_beta   90.00
_cell.angle_gamma   90.00
#
_symmetry.space_group_name_H-M   'P 1'
#
loop_
_entity.id
_entity.type
_entity.pdbx_description
1 polymer ?
#
loop_
_entity_poly.entity_id
_entity_poly.type
_entity_poly.pdbx_seq_one_letter_code
_entity_poly.pdbx_strand_id
1 'polypeptide(L)' 'MAKSLSAEMTAILVEERKLAERRKAHLVKVRGAGIASIEKAGLLKLPLDRLEGLMKAVKTLGVEETEHRLQAKA' A
#
# COMPACT_ATOMS: atom_id res chain seq x y z
N MET A 1 6.10 3.08 44.88
CA MET A 1 5.93 1.97 43.93
C MET A 1 4.66 2.10 43.08
N ALA A 2 3.47 2.37 43.65
CA ALA A 2 2.25 2.55 42.83
C ALA A 2 2.34 3.69 41.78
N LYS A 3 2.99 4.82 42.13
CA LYS A 3 3.19 5.96 41.21
C LYS A 3 4.17 5.68 40.05
N SER A 4 5.11 4.73 40.21
CA SER A 4 6.04 4.38 39.13
C SER A 4 5.39 3.43 38.12
N LEU A 5 4.62 2.44 38.60
CA LEU A 5 3.85 1.53 37.74
C LEU A 5 2.80 2.27 36.89
N SER A 6 2.12 3.28 37.44
CA SER A 6 1.19 4.10 36.65
C SER A 6 1.89 4.95 35.59
N ALA A 7 3.09 5.46 35.90
CA ALA A 7 3.90 6.23 34.95
C ALA A 7 4.42 5.33 33.82
N GLU A 8 4.85 4.11 34.14
CA GLU A 8 5.25 3.09 33.16
C GLU A 8 4.09 2.70 32.23
N MET A 9 2.89 2.46 32.78
CA MET A 9 1.70 2.17 31.96
C MET A 9 1.36 3.34 31.03
N THR A 10 1.45 4.59 31.52
CA THR A 10 1.20 5.78 30.70
C THR A 10 2.22 5.90 29.57
N ALA A 11 3.50 5.65 29.85
CA ALA A 11 4.55 5.68 28.84
C ALA A 11 4.32 4.61 27.75
N ILE A 12 3.93 3.40 28.14
CA ILE A 12 3.58 2.32 27.20
C ILE A 12 2.44 2.75 26.28
N LEU A 13 1.33 3.26 26.84
CA LEU A 13 0.18 3.69 26.05
C LEU A 13 0.52 4.83 25.06
N VAL A 14 1.39 5.75 25.48
CA VAL A 14 1.88 6.83 24.60
C VAL A 14 2.72 6.27 23.46
N GLU A 15 3.63 5.34 23.73
CA GLU A 15 4.45 4.70 22.69
C GLU A 15 3.62 3.82 21.75
N GLU A 16 2.62 3.10 22.24
CA GLU A 16 1.67 2.35 21.41
C GLU A 16 0.93 3.27 20.44
N ARG A 17 0.46 4.43 20.91
CA ARG A 17 -0.19 5.43 20.06
C ARG A 17 0.78 5.98 19.01
N LYS A 18 2.02 6.32 19.39
CA LYS A 18 3.04 6.78 18.44
C LYS A 18 3.35 5.71 17.38
N LEU A 19 3.45 4.45 17.79
CA LEU A 19 3.68 3.34 16.88
C LEU A 19 2.52 3.16 15.90
N ALA A 20 1.28 3.26 16.37
CA ALA A 20 0.09 3.18 15.53
C ALA A 20 0.08 4.29 14.46
N GLU A 21 0.38 5.54 14.85
CA GLU A 21 0.47 6.66 13.90
C GLU A 21 1.61 6.47 12.89
N ARG A 22 2.77 6.00 13.34
CA ARG A 22 3.90 5.69 12.43
C ARG A 22 3.54 4.59 11.43
N ARG A 23 2.83 3.54 11.85
CA ARG A 23 2.33 2.48 10.96
C ARG A 23 1.38 3.04 9.91
N LYS A 24 0.43 3.89 10.31
CA LYS A 24 -0.49 4.58 9.39
C LYS A 24 0.27 5.44 8.38
N ALA A 25 1.22 6.25 8.83
CA ALA A 25 2.05 7.07 7.96
C ALA A 25 2.89 6.23 6.98
N HIS A 26 3.40 5.08 7.42
CA HIS A 26 4.14 4.16 6.56
C HIS A 26 3.25 3.57 5.45
N LEU A 27 2.02 3.14 5.78
CA LEU A 27 1.07 2.64 4.78
C LEU A 27 0.75 3.69 3.70
N VAL A 28 0.60 4.96 4.09
CA VAL A 28 0.41 6.07 3.14
C VAL A 28 1.63 6.21 2.21
N LYS A 29 2.86 6.12 2.75
CA LYS A 29 4.08 6.16 1.93
C LYS A 29 4.19 4.99 0.97
N VAL A 30 3.88 3.77 1.42
CA VAL A 30 3.87 2.56 0.56
C VAL A 30 2.87 2.72 -0.57
N ARG A 31 1.65 3.18 -0.26
CA ARG A 31 0.63 3.45 -1.28
C ARG A 31 1.10 4.52 -2.28
N GLY A 32 1.71 5.59 -1.80
CA GLY A 32 2.27 6.65 -2.64
C GLY A 32 3.38 6.14 -3.57
N ALA A 33 4.30 5.32 -3.06
CA ALA A 33 5.35 4.70 -3.87
C ALA A 33 4.78 3.78 -4.95
N GLY A 34 3.74 3.00 -4.63
CA GLY A 34 3.03 2.17 -5.61
C GLY A 34 2.40 3.00 -6.73
N ILE A 35 1.69 4.09 -6.39
CA ILE A 35 1.11 5.01 -7.38
C ILE A 35 2.20 5.63 -8.26
N ALA A 36 3.32 6.06 -7.68
CA ALA A 36 4.43 6.62 -8.45
C ALA A 36 5.04 5.60 -9.44
N SER A 37 5.10 4.31 -9.08
CA SER A 37 5.52 3.26 -10.00
C SER A 37 4.52 3.06 -11.16
N ILE A 38 3.21 3.07 -10.87
CA ILE A 38 2.14 2.99 -11.89
C ILE A 38 2.23 4.18 -12.86
N GLU A 39 2.48 5.38 -12.34
CA GLU A 39 2.66 6.60 -13.15
C GLU A 39 3.91 6.55 -14.03
N LYS A 40 5.05 6.10 -13.48
CA LYS A 40 6.31 5.90 -14.22
C LYS A 40 6.15 4.86 -15.33
N ALA A 41 5.37 3.80 -15.10
CA ALA A 41 5.02 2.81 -16.12
C ALA A 41 4.08 3.36 -17.21
N GLY A 42 3.59 4.59 -17.06
CA GLY A 42 2.73 5.27 -18.04
C GLY A 42 1.26 4.87 -17.97
N LEU A 43 0.86 4.01 -17.02
CA LEU A 43 -0.53 3.53 -16.92
C LEU A 43 -1.51 4.66 -16.62
N LEU A 44 -1.11 5.66 -15.83
CA LEU A 44 -1.94 6.84 -15.53
C LEU A 44 -2.03 7.84 -16.70
N LYS A 45 -1.25 7.65 -17.77
CA LYS A 45 -1.30 8.49 -18.98
C LYS A 45 -2.21 7.90 -20.07
N LEU A 46 -2.75 6.71 -19.84
CA LEU A 46 -3.65 6.06 -20.80
C LEU A 46 -5.03 6.75 -20.81
N PRO A 47 -5.70 6.78 -21.98
CA PRO A 47 -7.13 7.07 -22.03
C PRO A 47 -7.92 6.18 -21.06
N LEU A 48 -8.94 6.76 -20.40
CA LEU A 48 -9.67 6.09 -19.32
C LEU A 48 -10.32 4.78 -19.77
N ASP A 49 -10.92 4.77 -20.96
CA ASP A 49 -11.51 3.59 -21.58
C ASP A 49 -10.51 2.44 -21.75
N ARG A 50 -9.29 2.76 -22.18
CA ARG A 50 -8.21 1.79 -22.33
C ARG A 50 -7.75 1.28 -20.97
N LEU A 51 -7.59 2.15 -19.99
CA LEU A 51 -7.23 1.77 -18.63
C LEU A 51 -8.30 0.85 -18.01
N GLU A 52 -9.58 1.20 -18.15
CA GLU A 52 -10.70 0.37 -17.67
C GLU A 52 -10.71 -1.00 -18.34
N GLY A 53 -10.45 -1.07 -19.65
CA GLY A 53 -10.32 -2.33 -20.38
C GLY A 53 -9.22 -3.21 -19.80
N LEU A 54 -8.04 -2.64 -19.51
CA LEU A 54 -6.94 -3.34 -18.86
C LEU A 54 -7.31 -3.80 -17.45
N MET A 55 -7.91 -2.93 -16.64
CA MET A 55 -8.33 -3.27 -15.28
C MET A 55 -9.39 -4.39 -15.26
N LYS A 56 -10.32 -4.40 -16.24
CA LYS A 56 -11.28 -5.50 -16.42
C LYS A 56 -10.58 -6.80 -16.79
N ALA A 57 -9.61 -6.77 -17.71
CA ALA A 57 -8.83 -7.95 -18.08
C ALA A 57 -8.07 -8.54 -16.87
N VAL A 58 -7.41 -7.70 -16.08
CA VAL A 58 -6.74 -8.11 -14.84
C VAL A 58 -7.73 -8.69 -13.83
N LYS A 59 -8.91 -8.05 -13.66
CA LYS A 59 -9.95 -8.55 -12.76
C LYS A 59 -10.49 -9.92 -13.18
N THR A 60 -10.66 -10.15 -14.47
CA THR A 60 -11.15 -11.42 -15.02
C THR A 60 -10.11 -12.53 -14.92
N LEU A 61 -8.84 -12.22 -15.19
CA LEU A 61 -7.75 -13.20 -15.18
C LEU A 61 -7.22 -13.49 -13.77
N GLY A 62 -7.25 -12.51 -12.88
CA GLY A 62 -6.52 -12.53 -11.62
C GLY A 62 -5.09 -11.97 -11.78
N VAL A 63 -4.54 -11.44 -10.69
CA VAL A 63 -3.22 -10.79 -10.69
C VAL A 63 -2.11 -11.80 -10.98
N GLU A 64 -2.11 -12.96 -10.32
CA GLU A 64 -1.09 -13.99 -10.50
C GLU A 64 -1.02 -14.49 -11.95
N GLU A 65 -2.16 -14.83 -12.54
CA GLU A 65 -2.21 -15.27 -13.94
C GLU A 65 -1.84 -14.15 -14.92
N THR A 66 -2.20 -12.90 -14.60
CA THR A 66 -1.76 -11.75 -15.40
C THR A 66 -0.23 -11.63 -15.37
N GLU A 67 0.39 -11.73 -14.19
CA GLU A 67 1.84 -11.67 -14.03
C GLU A 67 2.53 -12.80 -14.79
N HIS A 68 2.03 -14.03 -14.69
CA HIS A 68 2.56 -15.19 -15.42
C HIS A 68 2.55 -14.95 -16.95
N ARG A 69 1.45 -14.43 -17.50
CA ARG A 69 1.36 -14.11 -18.95
C ARG A 69 2.26 -12.96 -19.39
N LEU A 70 2.48 -11.98 -18.53
CA LEU A 70 3.38 -10.86 -18.81
C LEU A 70 4.84 -11.34 -18.81
N GLN A 71 5.22 -12.19 -17.86
CA GLN A 71 6.57 -12.77 -17.77
C GLN A 71 6.87 -13.72 -18.94
N ALA A 72 5.88 -14.49 -19.41
CA ALA A 72 6.03 -15.36 -20.57
C ALA A 72 6.28 -14.61 -21.90
N LYS A 73 6.09 -13.29 -21.91
CA LYS A 73 6.29 -12.40 -23.07
C LYS A 73 7.50 -11.46 -22.92
N ALA A 74 8.21 -11.51 -21.79
CA ALA A 74 9.44 -10.76 -21.53
C ALA A 74 10.67 -11.58 -21.94
#